data_AF-T1D901-F1
#
_entry.id   AF-T1D901-F1
#
_cell.length_a   1.000
_cell.length_b   1.000
_cell.length_c   1.000
_cell.angle_alpha   90.00
_cell.angle_beta   90.00
_cell.angle_gamma   90.00
#
_symmetry.space_group_name_H-M   'P 1'
#
loop_
_entity.id
_entity.type
_entity.pdbx_description
1 polymer ?
#
loop_
_entity_poly.entity_id
_entity_poly.type
_entity_poly.pdbx_seq_one_letter_code
_entity_poly.pdbx_strand_id
1 'polypeptide(L)'
;MAIELEKYQDILDELGEHASEVLRASWGEAARVFSPRGLEAYLHGATGLKSLGRGTDLVLSFIQSAPAVTRELGEDAVSDLLAAAIKMYSKTSATVISLVFSSSPIAASRLGDPELFRGYLHLIDTLLAQAPRGVRPMLDHLGTLLGQLTLGGLRRWALWGAQAHKTDFNAQIRYFGLESPESLGVLQKERRGTLFIDVQRRIGMYLRALWGRDFFMRPTSGDFEQREGYRPYIEGYIIHLPDAYDDLDLPSGKIDGVELYRAACAHAAAHQMYTKEPLSAEALTPLQMTVIGTIEDARVEQLAINSFPGLAPL
;
A
#
# COMPACT_ATOMS: atom_id res chain seq x y z
N MET A 1 23.11 0.52 17.69
CA MET A 1 23.23 -0.28 18.93
C MET A 1 22.75 -1.67 18.55
N ALA A 2 23.62 -2.67 18.47
CA ALA A 2 23.20 -4.02 18.14
C ALA A 2 22.38 -4.54 19.33
N ILE A 3 21.08 -4.73 19.14
CA ILE A 3 20.26 -5.41 20.15
C ILE A 3 20.64 -6.89 20.03
N GLU A 4 21.34 -7.39 21.04
CA GLU A 4 21.81 -8.77 21.13
C GLU A 4 20.61 -9.70 21.29
N LEU A 5 20.44 -10.61 20.34
CA LEU A 5 19.38 -11.63 20.34
C LEU A 5 19.50 -12.56 21.55
N GLU A 6 20.72 -12.70 22.07
CA GLU A 6 21.09 -13.46 23.26
C GLU A 6 20.30 -13.04 24.50
N LYS A 7 19.80 -11.79 24.55
CA LYS A 7 18.96 -11.31 25.65
C LYS A 7 17.57 -11.93 25.70
N TYR A 8 17.16 -12.61 24.63
CA TYR A 8 15.84 -13.21 24.47
C TYR A 8 15.90 -14.75 24.44
N GLN A 9 16.89 -15.35 25.11
CA GLN A 9 17.08 -16.80 25.09
C GLN A 9 15.82 -17.57 25.54
N ASP A 10 15.10 -17.10 26.55
CA ASP A 10 13.84 -17.70 27.00
C ASP A 10 12.79 -17.78 25.87
N ILE A 11 12.71 -16.74 25.03
CA ILE A 11 11.80 -16.69 23.88
C ILE A 11 12.26 -17.67 22.79
N LEU A 12 13.57 -17.79 22.55
CA LEU A 12 14.12 -18.74 21.59
C LEU A 12 13.85 -20.19 22.02
N ASP A 13 13.98 -20.48 23.32
CA ASP A 13 13.68 -21.78 23.88
C ASP A 13 12.18 -22.07 23.75
N GLU A 14 11.33 -21.07 24.01
CA GLU A 14 9.88 -21.16 23.81
C GLU A 14 9.50 -21.38 22.35
N LEU A 15 10.15 -20.72 21.37
CA LEU A 15 9.87 -20.84 19.94
C LEU A 15 10.31 -22.20 19.35
N GLY A 16 11.28 -22.85 19.98
CA GLY A 16 11.85 -24.12 19.54
C GLY A 16 12.89 -23.95 18.44
N GLU A 17 13.70 -24.99 18.24
CA GLU A 17 14.93 -24.98 17.44
C GLU A 17 14.76 -24.34 16.05
N HIS A 18 13.83 -24.85 15.25
CA HIS A 18 13.67 -24.40 13.86
C HIS A 18 13.22 -22.93 13.73
N ALA A 19 12.27 -22.50 14.57
CA ALA A 19 11.82 -21.10 14.56
C ALA A 19 12.91 -20.15 15.06
N SER A 20 13.73 -20.60 16.00
CA SER A 20 14.89 -19.86 16.51
C SER A 20 15.99 -19.71 15.46
N GLU A 21 16.25 -20.72 14.64
CA GLU A 21 17.17 -20.60 13.50
C GLU A 21 16.70 -19.54 12.50
N VAL A 22 15.41 -19.57 12.14
CA VAL A 22 14.83 -18.60 11.20
C VAL A 22 14.85 -17.18 11.81
N LEU A 23 14.52 -17.05 13.09
CA LEU A 23 14.61 -15.77 13.79
C LEU A 23 16.04 -15.24 13.82
N ARG A 24 17.05 -16.08 14.09
CA ARG A 24 18.47 -15.70 14.03
C ARG A 24 18.85 -15.19 12.64
N ALA A 25 18.38 -15.84 11.57
CA ALA A 25 18.61 -15.40 10.20
C ALA A 25 17.94 -14.05 9.87
N SER A 26 16.72 -13.82 10.37
CA SER A 26 15.96 -12.57 10.15
C SER A 26 16.33 -11.43 11.11
N TRP A 27 17.04 -11.72 12.21
CA TRP A 27 17.28 -10.77 13.29
C TRP A 27 18.02 -9.50 12.86
N GLY A 28 19.05 -9.66 12.01
CA GLY A 28 19.84 -8.52 11.54
C GLY A 28 19.01 -7.50 10.77
N GLU A 29 17.97 -7.94 10.05
CA GLU A 29 17.03 -7.06 9.39
C GLU A 29 16.03 -6.48 10.41
N ALA A 30 15.42 -7.34 11.24
CA ALA A 30 14.45 -6.93 12.24
C ALA A 30 15.02 -5.82 13.15
N ALA A 31 16.23 -6.01 13.68
CA ALA A 31 16.89 -5.05 14.57
C ALA A 31 17.25 -3.71 13.91
N ARG A 32 17.22 -3.62 12.57
CA ARG A 32 17.45 -2.37 11.83
C ARG A 32 16.18 -1.57 11.58
N VAL A 33 15.03 -2.25 11.47
CA VAL A 33 13.76 -1.64 11.05
C VAL A 33 12.80 -1.43 12.22
N PHE A 34 12.89 -2.24 13.27
CA PHE A 34 12.09 -2.09 14.48
C PHE A 34 12.83 -1.25 15.54
N SER A 35 12.04 -0.48 16.28
CA SER A 35 12.40 0.10 17.56
C SER A 35 12.56 -0.99 18.63
N PRO A 36 13.19 -0.69 19.78
CA PRO A 36 13.29 -1.66 20.89
C PRO A 36 11.92 -2.22 21.33
N ARG A 37 10.89 -1.36 21.40
CA ARG A 37 9.52 -1.78 21.72
C ARG A 37 8.89 -2.59 20.59
N GLY A 38 9.16 -2.22 19.34
CA GLY A 38 8.72 -2.96 18.16
C GLY A 38 9.30 -4.37 18.10
N LEU A 39 10.57 -4.56 18.48
CA LEU A 39 11.19 -5.88 18.57
C LEU A 39 10.53 -6.75 19.65
N GLU A 40 10.24 -6.20 20.82
CA GLU A 40 9.50 -6.93 21.85
C GLU A 40 8.12 -7.35 21.34
N ALA A 41 7.38 -6.45 20.69
CA ALA A 41 6.08 -6.76 20.09
C ALA A 41 6.18 -7.83 18.99
N TYR A 42 7.21 -7.77 18.14
CA TYR A 42 7.49 -8.77 17.12
C TYR A 42 7.77 -10.14 17.72
N LEU A 43 8.61 -10.23 18.76
CA LEU A 43 8.91 -11.49 19.44
C LEU A 43 7.67 -12.07 20.15
N HIS A 44 6.92 -11.23 20.85
CA HIS A 44 5.65 -11.63 21.47
C HIS A 44 4.59 -12.05 20.44
N GLY A 45 4.57 -11.44 19.26
CA GLY A 45 3.74 -11.88 18.15
C GLY A 45 4.09 -13.30 17.69
N ALA A 46 5.38 -13.60 17.57
CA ALA A 46 5.85 -14.93 17.19
C ALA A 46 5.50 -16.00 18.24
N THR A 47 5.72 -15.73 19.53
CA THR A 47 5.34 -16.67 20.60
C THR A 47 3.83 -16.82 20.73
N GLY A 48 3.08 -15.72 20.60
CA GLY A 48 1.63 -15.73 20.53
C GLY A 48 1.11 -16.63 19.41
N LEU A 49 1.67 -16.52 18.20
CA LEU A 49 1.32 -17.41 17.09
C LEU A 49 1.67 -18.87 17.37
N LYS A 50 2.82 -19.15 18.01
CA LYS A 50 3.19 -20.51 18.42
C LYS A 50 2.18 -21.10 19.40
N SER A 51 1.71 -20.31 20.37
CA SER A 51 0.74 -20.74 21.39
C SER A 51 -0.60 -21.19 20.79
N LEU A 52 -0.95 -20.71 19.59
CA LEU A 52 -2.13 -21.15 18.85
C LEU A 52 -2.04 -22.58 18.31
N GLY A 53 -0.85 -23.21 18.33
CA GLY A 53 -0.69 -24.65 18.12
C GLY A 53 -1.03 -25.20 16.73
N ARG A 54 -0.92 -24.40 15.65
CA ARG A 54 -1.23 -24.86 14.27
C ARG A 54 -0.04 -25.01 13.33
N GLY A 55 1.04 -25.53 13.88
CA GLY A 55 2.25 -25.83 13.12
C GLY A 55 3.20 -24.65 13.04
N THR A 56 4.44 -24.98 12.69
CA THR A 56 5.57 -24.05 12.76
C THR A 56 5.57 -23.05 11.61
N ASP A 57 5.10 -23.43 10.42
CA ASP A 57 5.09 -22.59 9.20
C ASP A 57 4.42 -21.22 9.40
N LEU A 58 3.38 -21.16 10.23
CA LEU A 58 2.68 -19.92 10.57
C LEU A 58 3.61 -18.94 11.30
N VAL A 59 4.40 -19.45 12.24
CA VAL A 59 5.36 -18.66 13.01
C VAL A 59 6.54 -18.25 12.12
N LEU A 60 7.05 -19.17 11.30
CA LEU A 60 8.16 -18.91 10.39
C LEU A 60 7.81 -17.81 9.38
N SER A 61 6.65 -17.92 8.74
CA SER A 61 6.19 -16.94 7.75
C SER A 61 6.02 -15.55 8.36
N PHE A 62 5.50 -15.44 9.60
CA PHE A 62 5.46 -14.17 10.31
C PHE A 62 6.86 -13.61 10.61
N ILE A 63 7.76 -14.44 11.17
CA ILE A 63 9.14 -14.06 11.49
C ILE A 63 9.86 -13.52 10.25
N GLN A 64 9.70 -14.18 9.11
CA GLN A 64 10.36 -13.83 7.86
C GLN A 64 9.76 -12.57 7.21
N SER A 65 8.44 -12.40 7.27
CA SER A 65 7.75 -11.33 6.52
C SER A 65 7.62 -10.01 7.29
N ALA A 66 7.53 -10.05 8.61
CA ALA A 66 7.28 -8.84 9.41
C ALA A 66 8.35 -7.74 9.24
N PRO A 67 9.67 -8.02 9.17
CA PRO A 67 10.67 -6.97 8.97
C PRO A 67 10.48 -6.19 7.66
N ALA A 68 10.12 -6.89 6.58
CA ALA A 68 9.85 -6.25 5.30
C ALA A 68 8.59 -5.38 5.35
N VAL A 69 7.52 -5.84 6.01
CA VAL A 69 6.30 -5.03 6.21
C VAL A 69 6.60 -3.78 7.04
N THR A 70 7.36 -3.90 8.13
CA THR A 70 7.79 -2.75 8.95
C THR A 70 8.61 -1.75 8.16
N ARG A 71 9.52 -2.22 7.30
CA ARG A 71 10.35 -1.35 6.47
C ARG A 71 9.50 -0.48 5.55
N GLU A 72 8.48 -1.06 4.93
CA GLU A 72 7.65 -0.38 3.95
C GLU A 72 6.58 0.51 4.62
N LEU A 73 5.95 0.05 5.71
CA LEU A 73 4.75 0.65 6.26
C LEU A 73 4.83 1.04 7.75
N GLY A 74 5.89 0.66 8.45
CA GLY A 74 6.06 0.89 9.89
C GLY A 74 5.49 -0.22 10.78
N GLU A 75 5.75 -0.11 12.08
CA GLU A 75 5.48 -1.15 13.09
C GLU A 75 3.97 -1.41 13.29
N ASP A 76 3.15 -0.37 13.14
CA ASP A 76 1.69 -0.48 13.29
C ASP A 76 1.09 -1.42 12.23
N ALA A 77 1.65 -1.44 11.01
CA ALA A 77 1.20 -2.34 9.96
C ALA A 77 1.46 -3.82 10.29
N VAL A 78 2.53 -4.13 11.01
CA VAL A 78 2.79 -5.49 11.50
C VAL A 78 1.79 -5.87 12.61
N SER A 79 1.44 -4.92 13.47
CA SER A 79 0.40 -5.12 14.49
C SER A 79 -0.96 -5.39 13.85
N ASP A 80 -1.33 -4.62 12.82
CA ASP A 80 -2.56 -4.82 12.04
C ASP A 80 -2.57 -6.18 11.33
N LEU A 81 -1.44 -6.57 10.73
CA LEU A 81 -1.26 -7.88 10.08
C LEU A 81 -1.44 -9.03 11.07
N LEU A 82 -0.82 -8.93 12.25
CA LEU A 82 -0.96 -9.93 13.31
C LEU A 82 -2.39 -10.02 13.82
N ALA A 83 -3.04 -8.88 14.08
CA ALA A 83 -4.44 -8.82 14.52
C ALA A 83 -5.38 -9.44 13.46
N ALA A 84 -5.16 -9.14 12.18
CA ALA A 84 -5.90 -9.74 11.08
C ALA A 84 -5.70 -11.27 11.03
N ALA A 85 -4.47 -11.76 11.15
CA ALA A 85 -4.16 -13.18 11.18
C ALA A 85 -4.86 -13.91 12.35
N ILE A 86 -4.86 -13.34 13.55
CA ILE A 86 -5.57 -13.87 14.72
C ILE A 86 -7.07 -13.94 14.46
N LYS A 87 -7.66 -12.90 13.86
CA LYS A 87 -9.09 -12.88 13.49
C LYS A 87 -9.44 -13.95 12.44
N MET A 88 -8.52 -14.24 11.52
CA MET A 88 -8.69 -15.25 10.47
C MET A 88 -8.53 -16.69 10.99
N TYR A 89 -7.91 -16.88 12.15
CA TYR A 89 -7.61 -18.20 12.72
C TYR A 89 -8.85 -19.12 12.86
N SER A 90 -10.02 -18.56 13.20
CA SER A 90 -11.27 -19.33 13.29
C SER A 90 -11.98 -19.54 11.95
N LYS A 91 -11.51 -18.90 10.87
CA LYS A 91 -12.18 -18.85 9.56
C LYS A 91 -11.48 -19.68 8.49
N THR A 92 -10.18 -19.96 8.66
CA THR A 92 -9.38 -20.62 7.62
C THR A 92 -8.26 -21.50 8.20
N SER A 93 -7.56 -22.21 7.32
CA SER A 93 -6.43 -23.07 7.69
C SER A 93 -5.16 -22.24 7.98
N ALA A 94 -4.27 -22.79 8.82
CA ALA A 94 -2.97 -22.17 9.10
C ALA A 94 -2.11 -22.00 7.84
N THR A 95 -2.25 -22.87 6.84
CA THR A 95 -1.58 -22.73 5.54
C THR A 95 -2.01 -21.45 4.82
N VAL A 96 -3.30 -21.08 4.85
CA VAL A 96 -3.78 -19.84 4.23
C VAL A 96 -3.26 -18.62 4.99
N ILE A 97 -3.24 -18.65 6.32
CA ILE A 97 -2.70 -17.54 7.12
C ILE A 97 -1.19 -17.39 6.90
N SER A 98 -0.46 -18.51 6.79
CA SER A 98 0.96 -18.50 6.43
C SER A 98 1.19 -17.85 5.06
N LEU A 99 0.30 -18.10 4.10
CA LEU A 99 0.33 -17.46 2.78
C LEU A 99 0.00 -15.96 2.84
N VAL A 100 -0.92 -15.53 3.73
CA VAL A 100 -1.17 -14.11 4.01
C VAL A 100 0.09 -13.44 4.56
N PHE A 101 0.78 -14.07 5.52
CA PHE A 101 2.07 -13.55 6.00
C PHE A 101 3.10 -13.50 4.88
N SER A 102 3.33 -14.60 4.17
CA SER A 102 4.38 -14.67 3.13
C SER A 102 4.16 -13.73 1.96
N SER A 103 2.90 -13.42 1.63
CA SER A 103 2.54 -12.47 0.57
C SER A 103 2.44 -11.02 1.06
N SER A 104 2.40 -10.78 2.37
CA SER A 104 2.27 -9.43 2.94
C SER A 104 3.39 -8.46 2.55
N PRO A 105 4.67 -8.85 2.35
CA PRO A 105 5.68 -7.92 1.85
C PRO A 105 5.40 -7.40 0.44
N ILE A 106 4.78 -8.23 -0.41
CA ILE A 106 4.36 -7.81 -1.76
C ILE A 106 3.24 -6.79 -1.65
N ALA A 107 2.23 -7.05 -0.80
CA ALA A 107 1.16 -6.09 -0.57
C ALA A 107 1.69 -4.77 0.03
N ALA A 108 2.57 -4.86 1.03
CA ALA A 108 3.14 -3.69 1.69
C ALA A 108 3.92 -2.80 0.72
N SER A 109 4.82 -3.38 -0.07
CA SER A 109 5.61 -2.65 -1.08
C SER A 109 4.77 -2.09 -2.22
N ARG A 110 3.69 -2.76 -2.63
CA ARG A 110 2.84 -2.30 -3.73
C ARG A 110 1.82 -1.25 -3.32
N LEU A 111 1.31 -1.33 -2.09
CA LEU A 111 0.33 -0.38 -1.57
C LEU A 111 1.02 0.87 -1.01
N GLY A 112 2.17 0.73 -0.35
CA GLY A 112 3.00 1.87 0.08
C GLY A 112 2.36 2.82 1.10
N ASP A 113 1.20 2.47 1.66
CA ASP A 113 0.50 3.24 2.69
C ASP A 113 -0.21 2.31 3.71
N PRO A 114 -0.13 2.59 5.03
CA PRO A 114 -0.74 1.75 6.06
C PRO A 114 -2.27 1.64 5.97
N GLU A 115 -2.98 2.70 5.58
CA GLU A 115 -4.45 2.67 5.44
C GLU A 115 -4.86 1.76 4.29
N LEU A 116 -4.15 1.87 3.15
CA LEU A 116 -4.36 0.95 2.03
C LEU A 116 -4.09 -0.50 2.44
N PHE A 117 -3.02 -0.75 3.19
CA PHE A 117 -2.70 -2.09 3.68
C PHE A 117 -3.78 -2.64 4.61
N ARG A 118 -4.33 -1.83 5.53
CA ARG A 118 -5.50 -2.23 6.33
C ARG A 118 -6.72 -2.53 5.46
N GLY A 119 -6.98 -1.73 4.43
CA GLY A 119 -8.02 -1.97 3.45
C GLY A 119 -7.86 -3.30 2.70
N TYR A 120 -6.62 -3.69 2.42
CA TYR A 120 -6.26 -4.99 1.84
C TYR A 120 -6.51 -6.15 2.82
N LEU A 121 -6.09 -6.04 4.08
CA LEU A 121 -6.37 -7.05 5.11
C LEU A 121 -7.88 -7.26 5.31
N HIS A 122 -8.65 -6.17 5.28
CA HIS A 122 -10.12 -6.22 5.32
C HIS A 122 -10.72 -6.90 4.08
N LEU A 123 -10.14 -6.68 2.89
CA LEU A 123 -10.56 -7.39 1.68
C LEU A 123 -10.33 -8.90 1.81
N ILE A 124 -9.17 -9.34 2.32
CA ILE A 124 -8.92 -10.77 2.57
C ILE A 124 -9.97 -11.33 3.53
N ASP A 125 -10.27 -10.65 4.64
CA ASP A 125 -11.29 -11.10 5.60
C ASP A 125 -12.67 -11.24 4.96
N THR A 126 -13.01 -10.32 4.04
CA THR A 126 -14.25 -10.36 3.26
C THR A 126 -14.27 -11.57 2.32
N LEU A 127 -13.18 -11.83 1.60
CA LEU A 127 -13.08 -12.94 0.66
C LEU A 127 -13.06 -14.31 1.36
N LEU A 128 -12.49 -14.40 2.56
CA LEU A 128 -12.59 -15.62 3.37
C LEU A 128 -14.04 -15.96 3.72
N ALA A 129 -14.91 -14.97 3.88
CA ALA A 129 -16.33 -15.19 4.14
C ALA A 129 -17.13 -15.53 2.86
N GLN A 130 -16.77 -14.96 1.71
CA GLN A 130 -17.57 -15.06 0.47
C GLN A 130 -17.05 -16.10 -0.54
N ALA A 131 -15.73 -16.23 -0.66
CA ALA A 131 -15.03 -17.04 -1.67
C ALA A 131 -13.74 -17.67 -1.10
N PRO A 132 -13.80 -18.45 0.00
CA PRO A 132 -12.61 -18.95 0.71
C PRO A 132 -11.67 -19.80 -0.16
N ARG A 133 -12.23 -20.52 -1.15
CA ARG A 133 -11.44 -21.34 -2.07
C ARG A 133 -10.66 -20.52 -3.09
N GLY A 134 -11.10 -19.30 -3.37
CA GLY A 134 -10.41 -18.36 -4.25
C GLY A 134 -9.25 -17.61 -3.59
N VAL A 135 -9.21 -17.53 -2.26
CA VAL A 135 -8.19 -16.74 -1.54
C VAL A 135 -6.78 -17.25 -1.80
N ARG A 136 -6.54 -18.57 -1.72
CA ARG A 136 -5.20 -19.12 -1.97
C ARG A 136 -4.70 -18.85 -3.40
N PRO A 137 -5.45 -19.22 -4.47
CA PRO A 137 -5.07 -18.87 -5.84
C PRO A 137 -4.81 -17.37 -6.02
N MET A 138 -5.64 -16.51 -5.43
CA MET A 138 -5.43 -15.06 -5.51
C MET A 138 -4.10 -14.62 -4.90
N LEU A 139 -3.77 -15.13 -3.70
CA LEU A 139 -2.53 -14.80 -3.01
C LEU A 139 -1.29 -15.30 -3.76
N ASP A 140 -1.39 -16.47 -4.42
CA ASP A 140 -0.33 -17.00 -5.29
C ASP A 140 -0.05 -16.06 -6.49
N HIS A 141 -1.05 -15.29 -6.94
CA HIS A 141 -0.95 -14.31 -8.02
C HIS A 141 -0.93 -12.84 -7.56
N LEU A 142 -0.74 -12.59 -6.26
CA LEU A 142 -0.86 -11.24 -5.69
C LEU A 142 0.07 -10.23 -6.36
N GLY A 143 1.31 -10.63 -6.67
CA GLY A 143 2.28 -9.77 -7.33
C GLY A 143 1.84 -9.32 -8.73
N THR A 144 1.18 -10.20 -9.49
CA THR A 144 0.62 -9.87 -10.81
C THR A 144 -0.58 -8.94 -10.69
N LEU A 145 -1.45 -9.20 -9.71
CA LEU A 145 -2.65 -8.40 -9.45
C LEU A 145 -2.29 -6.98 -9.02
N LEU A 146 -1.48 -6.82 -7.97
CA LEU A 146 -1.06 -5.51 -7.46
C LEU A 146 -0.02 -4.80 -8.35
N GLY A 147 0.54 -5.50 -9.35
CA GLY A 147 1.34 -4.88 -10.40
C GLY A 147 0.51 -4.23 -11.51
N GLN A 148 -0.81 -4.44 -11.53
CA GLN A 148 -1.72 -3.91 -12.56
C GLN A 148 -2.94 -3.18 -11.99
N LEU A 149 -3.33 -3.54 -10.77
CA LEU A 149 -4.51 -3.02 -10.11
C LEU A 149 -4.11 -2.18 -8.91
N THR A 150 -4.84 -1.08 -8.74
CA THR A 150 -4.89 -0.43 -7.44
C THR A 150 -5.70 -1.27 -6.45
N LEU A 151 -5.69 -0.92 -5.16
CA LEU A 151 -6.50 -1.65 -4.17
C LEU A 151 -7.99 -1.63 -4.50
N GLY A 152 -8.50 -0.51 -5.00
CA GLY A 152 -9.88 -0.40 -5.47
C GLY A 152 -10.15 -1.33 -6.66
N GLY A 153 -9.22 -1.41 -7.62
CA GLY A 153 -9.29 -2.35 -8.75
C GLY A 153 -9.30 -3.81 -8.30
N LEU A 154 -8.39 -4.18 -7.38
CA LEU A 154 -8.33 -5.52 -6.79
C LEU A 154 -9.64 -5.88 -6.08
N ARG A 155 -10.21 -4.96 -5.29
CA ARG A 155 -11.51 -5.17 -4.63
C ARG A 155 -12.61 -5.46 -5.63
N ARG A 156 -12.76 -4.65 -6.68
CA ARG A 156 -13.81 -4.83 -7.69
C ARG A 156 -13.62 -6.14 -8.47
N TRP A 157 -12.39 -6.44 -8.87
CA TRP A 157 -12.04 -7.71 -9.52
C TRP A 157 -12.37 -8.92 -8.64
N ALA A 158 -12.01 -8.88 -7.36
CA ALA A 158 -12.19 -10.00 -6.45
C ALA A 158 -13.68 -10.21 -6.09
N LEU A 159 -14.41 -9.13 -5.77
CA LEU A 159 -15.83 -9.22 -5.43
C LEU A 159 -16.69 -9.63 -6.63
N TRP A 160 -16.32 -9.20 -7.84
CA TRP A 160 -16.97 -9.67 -9.05
C TRP A 160 -16.81 -11.19 -9.21
N GLY A 161 -15.57 -11.70 -9.07
CA GLY A 161 -15.30 -13.14 -9.18
C GLY A 161 -16.03 -13.97 -8.12
N ALA A 162 -16.05 -13.48 -6.87
CA ALA A 162 -16.78 -14.12 -5.77
C ALA A 162 -18.28 -14.22 -6.06
N GLN A 163 -18.87 -13.16 -6.63
CA GLN A 163 -20.30 -13.12 -6.95
C GLN A 163 -20.64 -13.95 -8.21
N ALA A 164 -19.85 -13.82 -9.27
CA ALA A 164 -20.07 -14.51 -10.55
C ALA A 164 -19.97 -16.04 -10.42
N HIS A 165 -19.06 -16.53 -9.57
CA HIS A 165 -18.81 -17.95 -9.36
C HIS A 165 -19.20 -18.41 -7.95
N LYS A 166 -20.25 -17.81 -7.36
CA LYS A 166 -20.69 -18.12 -5.99
C LYS A 166 -21.07 -19.60 -5.79
N THR A 167 -21.60 -20.25 -6.83
CA THR A 167 -22.09 -21.64 -6.79
C THR A 167 -21.19 -22.64 -7.51
N ASP A 168 -20.23 -22.18 -8.33
CA ASP A 168 -19.27 -23.03 -9.04
C ASP A 168 -17.87 -22.84 -8.46
N PHE A 169 -17.49 -23.72 -7.53
CA PHE A 169 -16.21 -23.64 -6.85
C PHE A 169 -15.01 -23.88 -7.76
N ASN A 170 -15.15 -24.69 -8.82
CA ASN A 170 -14.05 -24.93 -9.75
C ASN A 170 -13.83 -23.69 -10.62
N ALA A 171 -14.91 -23.07 -11.10
CA ALA A 171 -14.80 -21.79 -11.81
C ALA A 171 -14.26 -20.68 -10.92
N GLN A 172 -14.65 -20.65 -9.63
CA GLN A 172 -14.10 -19.70 -8.66
C GLN A 172 -12.57 -19.87 -8.51
N ILE A 173 -12.07 -21.10 -8.34
CA ILE A 173 -10.63 -21.36 -8.25
C ILE A 173 -9.91 -20.89 -9.52
N ARG A 174 -10.41 -21.25 -10.71
CA ARG A 174 -9.83 -20.82 -11.99
C ARG A 174 -9.84 -19.29 -12.16
N TYR A 175 -10.92 -18.63 -11.74
CA TYR A 175 -11.02 -17.17 -11.80
C TYR A 175 -9.92 -16.53 -10.94
N PHE A 176 -9.83 -16.91 -9.67
CA PHE A 176 -8.86 -16.32 -8.75
C PHE A 176 -7.41 -16.74 -9.06
N GLY A 177 -7.22 -17.85 -9.77
CA GLY A 177 -5.93 -18.30 -10.30
C GLY A 177 -5.50 -17.64 -11.61
N LEU A 178 -6.24 -16.64 -12.12
CA LEU A 178 -5.98 -16.00 -13.42
C LEU A 178 -6.00 -16.98 -14.62
N GLU A 179 -6.71 -18.10 -14.49
CA GLU A 179 -6.77 -19.14 -15.52
C GLU A 179 -7.99 -18.96 -16.46
N SER A 180 -9.00 -18.22 -16.03
CA SER A 180 -10.23 -18.02 -16.82
C SER A 180 -10.15 -16.78 -17.71
N PRO A 181 -10.71 -16.81 -18.94
CA PRO A 181 -10.81 -15.64 -19.81
C PRO A 181 -11.55 -14.47 -19.14
N GLU A 182 -12.56 -14.77 -18.33
CA GLU A 182 -13.34 -13.77 -17.59
C GLU A 182 -12.47 -13.05 -16.56
N SER A 183 -11.63 -13.78 -15.84
CA SER A 183 -10.69 -13.22 -14.86
C SER A 183 -9.73 -12.23 -15.51
N LEU A 184 -9.15 -12.62 -16.64
CA LEU A 184 -8.26 -11.76 -17.42
C LEU A 184 -9.02 -10.56 -18.00
N GLY A 185 -10.26 -10.74 -18.45
CA GLY A 185 -11.10 -9.66 -18.97
C GLY A 185 -11.45 -8.60 -17.91
N VAL A 186 -11.86 -9.04 -16.72
CA VAL A 186 -12.13 -8.11 -15.60
C VAL A 186 -10.84 -7.46 -15.13
N LEU A 187 -9.73 -8.18 -15.09
CA LEU A 187 -8.41 -7.62 -14.76
C LEU A 187 -8.02 -6.49 -15.72
N GLN A 188 -8.17 -6.69 -17.03
CA GLN A 188 -7.88 -5.63 -18.02
C GLN A 188 -8.83 -4.43 -17.90
N LYS A 189 -10.10 -4.67 -17.56
CA LYS A 189 -11.08 -3.60 -17.35
C LYS A 189 -10.79 -2.76 -16.11
N GLU A 190 -10.31 -3.39 -15.04
CA GLU A 190 -10.02 -2.73 -13.76
C GLU A 190 -8.60 -2.13 -13.71
N ARG A 191 -7.74 -2.50 -14.66
CA ARG A 191 -6.42 -1.92 -14.83
C ARG A 191 -6.54 -0.41 -15.05
N ARG A 192 -5.76 0.34 -14.27
CA ARG A 192 -5.56 1.77 -14.45
C ARG A 192 -4.22 2.01 -15.12
N GLY A 193 -4.07 3.15 -15.78
CA GLY A 193 -2.92 3.51 -16.61
C GLY A 193 -1.57 3.37 -15.90
N THR A 194 -1.01 4.47 -15.43
CA THR A 194 0.26 4.51 -14.71
C THR A 194 0.00 4.40 -13.21
N LEU A 195 0.49 3.34 -12.55
CA LEU A 195 0.41 3.21 -11.09
C LEU A 195 1.44 4.13 -10.42
N PHE A 196 1.03 4.77 -9.32
CA PHE A 196 1.89 5.71 -8.58
C PHE A 196 3.19 5.04 -8.11
N ILE A 197 3.09 3.84 -7.54
CA ILE A 197 4.22 3.11 -6.95
C ILE A 197 5.33 2.84 -7.97
N ASP A 198 4.98 2.69 -9.25
CA ASP A 198 5.95 2.42 -10.33
C ASP A 198 6.73 3.68 -10.72
N VAL A 199 6.21 4.89 -10.42
CA VAL A 199 6.83 6.17 -10.82
C VAL A 199 7.29 7.04 -9.66
N GLN A 200 6.84 6.76 -8.43
CA GLN A 200 7.09 7.55 -7.23
C GLN A 200 8.58 7.89 -7.04
N ARG A 201 9.47 6.90 -7.17
CA ARG A 201 10.92 7.12 -7.02
C ARG A 201 11.47 8.09 -8.06
N ARG A 202 11.03 7.97 -9.32
CA ARG A 202 11.45 8.86 -10.42
C ARG A 202 10.94 10.28 -10.19
N ILE A 203 9.69 10.42 -9.75
CA ILE A 203 9.10 11.71 -9.39
C ILE A 203 9.85 12.35 -8.20
N GLY A 204 10.20 11.57 -7.18
CA GLY A 204 10.96 12.07 -6.03
C GLY A 204 12.33 12.62 -6.45
N MET A 205 13.04 11.93 -7.35
CA MET A 205 14.29 12.44 -7.93
C MET A 205 14.09 13.73 -8.72
N TYR A 206 13.00 13.81 -9.49
CA TYR A 206 12.62 15.00 -10.25
C TYR A 206 12.38 16.22 -9.34
N LEU A 207 11.57 16.07 -8.29
CA LEU A 207 11.32 17.15 -7.33
C LEU A 207 12.59 17.56 -6.56
N ARG A 208 13.42 16.57 -6.18
CA ARG A 208 14.71 16.84 -5.52
C ARG A 208 15.66 17.63 -6.43
N ALA A 209 15.66 17.36 -7.73
CA ALA A 209 16.48 18.10 -8.69
C ALA A 209 16.03 19.56 -8.83
N LEU A 210 14.72 19.84 -8.71
CA LEU A 210 14.18 21.20 -8.76
C LEU A 210 14.49 21.98 -7.47
N TRP A 211 14.09 21.46 -6.30
CA TRP A 211 14.12 22.23 -5.05
C TRP A 211 15.23 21.82 -4.06
N GLY A 212 16.11 20.89 -4.42
CA GLY A 212 17.26 20.51 -3.58
C GLY A 212 16.89 19.84 -2.25
N ARG A 213 15.67 19.33 -2.11
CA ARG A 213 15.16 18.67 -0.90
C ARG A 213 14.24 17.50 -1.23
N ASP A 214 13.95 16.71 -0.20
CA ASP A 214 13.00 15.62 -0.28
C ASP A 214 11.55 16.07 -0.10
N PHE A 215 10.68 15.40 -0.84
CA PHE A 215 9.23 15.48 -0.75
C PHE A 215 8.69 14.09 -0.44
N PHE A 216 7.93 14.00 0.64
CA PHE A 216 7.26 12.77 1.02
C PHE A 216 5.96 12.67 0.25
N MET A 217 5.77 11.57 -0.47
CA MET A 217 4.58 11.36 -1.27
C MET A 217 3.96 10.02 -0.92
N ARG A 218 2.62 9.98 -0.89
CA ARG A 218 1.84 8.76 -0.62
C ARG A 218 0.66 8.67 -1.59
N PRO A 219 0.16 7.46 -1.89
CA PRO A 219 -1.09 7.33 -2.59
C PRO A 219 -2.26 7.91 -1.77
N THR A 220 -3.33 8.34 -2.43
CA THR A 220 -4.57 8.72 -1.76
C THR A 220 -5.23 7.46 -1.20
N SER A 221 -5.64 7.52 0.06
CA SER A 221 -6.40 6.46 0.75
C SER A 221 -7.92 6.63 0.62
N GLY A 222 -8.36 7.62 -0.18
CA GLY A 222 -9.75 8.07 -0.30
C GLY A 222 -10.72 7.05 -0.89
N ASP A 223 -11.99 7.20 -0.52
CA ASP A 223 -13.12 6.28 -0.71
C ASP A 223 -13.08 5.51 -2.05
N PHE A 224 -12.66 4.25 -2.00
CA PHE A 224 -12.46 3.36 -3.17
C PHE A 224 -13.72 3.16 -4.01
N GLU A 225 -14.89 3.48 -3.45
CA GLU A 225 -16.19 3.30 -4.10
C GLU A 225 -16.58 4.50 -4.98
N GLN A 226 -16.05 5.69 -4.69
CA GLN A 226 -16.37 6.90 -5.43
C GLN A 226 -15.15 7.40 -6.20
N ARG A 227 -15.35 7.74 -7.48
CA ARG A 227 -14.31 8.28 -8.38
C ARG A 227 -13.77 9.66 -7.95
N GLU A 228 -14.09 10.12 -6.74
CA GLU A 228 -13.68 11.41 -6.17
C GLU A 228 -12.40 11.31 -5.33
N GLY A 229 -11.97 10.11 -4.90
CA GLY A 229 -10.70 9.87 -4.18
C GLY A 229 -9.41 10.13 -4.97
N TYR A 230 -9.52 10.70 -6.18
CA TYR A 230 -8.44 10.97 -7.14
C TYR A 230 -7.92 12.41 -7.09
N ARG A 231 -8.35 13.24 -6.13
CA ARG A 231 -7.80 14.60 -6.03
C ARG A 231 -6.51 14.61 -5.21
N PRO A 232 -5.39 15.10 -5.77
CA PRO A 232 -4.20 15.35 -4.98
C PRO A 232 -4.48 16.33 -3.85
N TYR A 233 -3.82 16.12 -2.71
CA TYR A 233 -3.88 17.04 -1.57
C TYR A 233 -2.58 17.00 -0.77
N ILE A 234 -2.40 17.95 0.15
CA ILE A 234 -1.23 18.00 1.04
C ILE A 234 -1.73 17.85 2.48
N GLU A 235 -1.18 16.89 3.20
CA GLU A 235 -1.42 16.69 4.63
C GLU A 235 -0.11 16.87 5.39
N GLY A 236 -0.01 17.97 6.14
CA GLY A 236 1.25 18.39 6.76
C GLY A 236 2.35 18.59 5.71
N TYR A 237 3.33 17.68 5.68
CA TYR A 237 4.43 17.68 4.71
C TYR A 237 4.32 16.58 3.65
N ILE A 238 3.26 15.78 3.68
CA ILE A 238 3.05 14.66 2.77
C ILE A 238 2.16 15.11 1.62
N ILE A 239 2.61 14.86 0.38
CA ILE A 239 1.83 15.04 -0.83
C ILE A 239 1.08 13.74 -1.11
N HIS A 240 -0.25 13.78 -1.09
CA HIS A 240 -1.09 12.66 -1.45
C HIS A 240 -1.49 12.75 -2.92
N LEU A 241 -1.27 11.67 -3.67
CA LEU A 241 -1.51 11.59 -5.11
C LEU A 241 -2.36 10.36 -5.42
N PRO A 242 -3.14 10.35 -6.51
CA PRO A 242 -3.88 9.17 -6.91
C PRO A 242 -3.00 7.93 -7.02
N ASP A 243 -3.53 6.79 -6.56
CA ASP A 243 -2.90 5.48 -6.67
C ASP A 243 -2.61 5.06 -8.12
N ALA A 244 -3.38 5.59 -9.08
CA ALA A 244 -3.11 5.52 -10.50
C ALA A 244 -3.65 6.73 -11.27
N TYR A 245 -2.99 7.08 -12.37
CA TYR A 245 -3.52 7.96 -13.41
C TYR A 245 -3.74 7.20 -14.71
N ASP A 246 -4.93 7.35 -15.29
CA ASP A 246 -5.16 6.99 -16.69
C ASP A 246 -4.55 8.05 -17.61
N ASP A 247 -4.15 7.64 -18.81
CA ASP A 247 -3.72 8.61 -19.82
C ASP A 247 -4.91 9.50 -20.22
N LEU A 248 -4.62 10.78 -20.47
CA LEU A 248 -5.63 11.76 -20.83
C LEU A 248 -5.58 12.05 -22.33
N ASP A 249 -6.62 11.61 -23.05
CA ASP A 249 -6.80 11.92 -24.46
C ASP A 249 -7.44 13.31 -24.61
N LEU A 250 -6.67 14.27 -25.13
CA LEU A 250 -7.15 15.60 -25.48
C LEU A 250 -7.23 15.76 -27.01
N PRO A 251 -8.05 16.69 -27.54
CA PRO A 251 -8.04 17.01 -28.96
C PRO A 251 -6.66 17.43 -29.50
N SER A 252 -5.81 17.98 -28.63
CA SER A 252 -4.45 18.43 -28.93
C SER A 252 -3.39 17.33 -28.87
N GLY A 253 -3.74 16.13 -28.39
CA GLY A 253 -2.80 15.02 -28.20
C GLY A 253 -3.08 14.24 -26.93
N LYS A 254 -2.31 13.18 -26.71
CA LYS A 254 -2.40 12.32 -25.54
C LYS A 254 -1.39 12.79 -24.47
N ILE A 255 -1.84 12.89 -23.22
CA ILE A 255 -0.98 13.14 -22.06
C ILE A 255 -0.87 11.82 -21.29
N ASP A 256 0.35 11.28 -21.20
CA ASP A 256 0.61 10.05 -20.47
C ASP A 256 0.44 10.28 -18.95
N GLY A 257 -0.01 9.26 -18.22
CA GLY A 257 -0.21 9.35 -16.76
C GLY A 257 1.05 9.74 -15.98
N VAL A 258 2.24 9.45 -16.52
CA VAL A 258 3.52 9.93 -15.96
C VAL A 258 3.60 11.45 -15.94
N GLU A 259 3.13 12.11 -17.00
CA GLU A 259 3.17 13.57 -17.12
C GLU A 259 2.15 14.21 -16.18
N LEU A 260 0.99 13.57 -16.00
CA LEU A 260 0.01 13.97 -14.98
C LEU A 260 0.62 13.91 -13.56
N TYR A 261 1.38 12.86 -13.24
CA TYR A 261 2.12 12.82 -11.97
C TYR A 261 3.14 13.96 -11.87
N ARG A 262 3.89 14.25 -12.93
CA ARG A 262 4.88 15.35 -12.92
C ARG A 262 4.20 16.70 -12.68
N ALA A 263 3.11 16.99 -13.36
CA ALA A 263 2.35 18.23 -13.19
C ALA A 263 1.77 18.33 -11.77
N ALA A 264 1.02 17.32 -11.32
CA ALA A 264 0.40 17.31 -9.99
C ALA A 264 1.44 17.43 -8.86
N CYS A 265 2.57 16.75 -8.98
CA CYS A 265 3.63 16.81 -7.98
C CYS A 265 4.39 18.14 -7.99
N ALA A 266 4.68 18.70 -9.17
CA ALA A 266 5.33 20.00 -9.28
C ALA A 266 4.45 21.10 -8.68
N HIS A 267 3.15 21.06 -8.97
CA HIS A 267 2.15 21.95 -8.39
C HIS A 267 2.11 21.82 -6.86
N ALA A 268 1.93 20.61 -6.32
CA ALA A 268 1.89 20.40 -4.87
C ALA A 268 3.20 20.78 -4.18
N ALA A 269 4.36 20.51 -4.79
CA ALA A 269 5.66 20.95 -4.30
C ALA A 269 5.78 22.48 -4.31
N ALA A 270 5.24 23.17 -5.32
CA ALA A 270 5.23 24.62 -5.38
C ALA A 270 4.46 25.22 -4.20
N HIS A 271 3.30 24.65 -3.80
CA HIS A 271 2.61 25.06 -2.58
C HIS A 271 3.50 24.89 -1.34
N GLN A 272 4.15 23.74 -1.15
CA GLN A 272 5.03 23.53 0.00
C GLN A 272 6.23 24.50 0.04
N MET A 273 6.66 25.02 -1.11
CA MET A 273 7.83 25.90 -1.21
C MET A 273 7.47 27.39 -1.14
N TYR A 274 6.31 27.79 -1.66
CA TYR A 274 5.97 29.20 -1.87
C TYR A 274 4.75 29.68 -1.09
N THR A 275 3.96 28.79 -0.48
CA THR A 275 2.92 29.19 0.48
C THR A 275 3.57 29.46 1.84
N LYS A 276 3.44 30.70 2.32
CA LYS A 276 4.10 31.16 3.55
C LYS A 276 3.24 30.92 4.79
N GLU A 277 1.94 31.16 4.67
CA GLU A 277 0.98 31.05 5.76
C GLU A 277 -0.28 30.33 5.24
N PRO A 278 -0.80 29.35 5.98
CA PRO A 278 -2.06 28.70 5.61
C PRO A 278 -3.22 29.69 5.76
N LEU A 279 -4.10 29.72 4.77
CA LEU A 279 -5.31 30.53 4.82
C LEU A 279 -6.35 29.89 5.74
N SER A 280 -6.90 30.66 6.68
CA SER A 280 -8.03 30.19 7.50
C SER A 280 -9.29 30.10 6.65
N ALA A 281 -9.94 28.93 6.68
CA ALA A 281 -11.18 28.68 5.97
C ALA A 281 -12.44 29.06 6.78
N GLU A 282 -12.31 29.38 8.08
CA GLU A 282 -13.44 29.48 9.02
C GLU A 282 -14.47 30.55 8.67
N ALA A 283 -14.09 31.57 7.90
CA ALA A 283 -14.95 32.70 7.52
C ALA A 283 -15.21 32.78 6.01
N LEU A 284 -14.84 31.76 5.22
CA LEU A 284 -14.94 31.78 3.76
C LEU A 284 -16.10 30.93 3.26
N THR A 285 -16.84 31.47 2.28
CA THR A 285 -17.83 30.70 1.51
C THR A 285 -17.12 29.75 0.54
N PRO A 286 -17.77 28.66 0.08
CA PRO A 286 -17.18 27.73 -0.90
C PRO A 286 -16.72 28.43 -2.19
N LEU A 287 -17.48 29.44 -2.67
CA LEU A 287 -17.09 30.21 -3.85
C LEU A 287 -15.82 31.03 -3.60
N GLN A 288 -15.71 31.69 -2.44
CA GLN A 288 -14.50 32.41 -2.06
C GLN A 288 -13.30 31.48 -1.94
N MET A 289 -13.47 30.29 -1.34
CA MET A 289 -12.42 29.29 -1.26
C MET A 289 -11.93 28.88 -2.65
N THR A 290 -12.84 28.59 -3.59
CA THR A 290 -12.47 28.23 -4.97
C THR A 290 -11.72 29.35 -5.69
N VAL A 291 -12.19 30.59 -5.57
CA VAL A 291 -11.53 31.75 -6.20
C VAL A 291 -10.15 31.98 -5.60
N ILE A 292 -10.04 31.95 -4.27
CA ILE A 292 -8.76 32.14 -3.57
C ILE A 292 -7.80 31.02 -3.93
N GLY A 293 -8.25 29.76 -3.93
CA GLY A 293 -7.46 28.61 -4.34
C GLY A 293 -6.93 28.78 -5.77
N THR A 294 -7.79 29.14 -6.73
CA THR A 294 -7.38 29.33 -8.13
C THR A 294 -6.31 30.42 -8.27
N ILE A 295 -6.41 31.51 -7.52
CA ILE A 295 -5.42 32.59 -7.53
C ILE A 295 -4.12 32.15 -6.85
N GLU A 296 -4.20 31.41 -5.76
CA GLU A 296 -3.04 30.89 -5.03
C GLU A 296 -2.28 29.87 -5.87
N ASP A 297 -2.98 28.95 -6.54
CA ASP A 297 -2.43 27.98 -7.49
C ASP A 297 -1.63 28.71 -8.59
N ALA A 298 -2.26 29.68 -9.26
CA ALA A 298 -1.58 30.48 -10.28
C ALA A 298 -0.36 31.24 -9.74
N ARG A 299 -0.44 31.73 -8.49
CA ARG A 299 0.67 32.45 -7.85
C ARG A 299 1.86 31.51 -7.60
N VAL A 300 1.63 30.34 -7.00
CA VAL A 300 2.73 29.41 -6.68
C VAL A 300 3.32 28.80 -7.95
N GLU A 301 2.50 28.51 -8.95
CA GLU A 301 2.95 28.04 -10.26
C GLU A 301 3.80 29.08 -10.98
N GLN A 302 3.38 30.35 -10.99
CA GLN A 302 4.18 31.42 -11.59
C GLN A 302 5.54 31.58 -10.89
N LEU A 303 5.59 31.46 -9.56
CA LEU A 303 6.84 31.50 -8.80
C LEU A 303 7.74 30.29 -9.12
N ALA A 304 7.15 29.11 -9.25
CA ALA A 304 7.85 27.90 -9.66
C ALA A 304 8.40 28.03 -11.09
N ILE A 305 7.61 28.51 -12.05
CA ILE A 305 8.02 28.72 -13.45
C ILE A 305 9.13 29.78 -13.54
N ASN A 306 9.06 30.85 -12.76
CA ASN A 306 10.12 31.87 -12.73
C ASN A 306 11.46 31.29 -12.24
N SER A 307 11.40 30.35 -11.29
CA SER A 307 12.58 29.65 -10.78
C SER A 307 13.05 28.55 -11.74
N PHE A 308 12.11 27.89 -12.40
CA PHE A 308 12.31 26.73 -13.27
C PHE A 308 11.47 26.88 -14.55
N PRO A 309 11.97 27.61 -15.57
CA PRO A 309 11.21 27.88 -16.79
C PRO A 309 10.73 26.63 -17.53
N GLY A 310 11.41 25.49 -17.35
CA GLY A 310 11.03 24.19 -17.90
C GLY A 310 9.74 23.59 -17.30
N LEU A 311 9.14 24.21 -16.27
CA LEU A 311 7.82 23.83 -15.75
C LEU A 311 6.65 24.44 -16.53
N ALA A 312 6.88 25.50 -17.32
CA ALA A 312 5.83 26.16 -18.08
C ALA A 312 5.02 25.28 -19.08
N PRO A 313 5.59 24.23 -19.71
CA PRO A 313 4.84 23.38 -20.63
C PRO A 313 4.10 22.20 -19.96
N LEU A 314 4.25 22.01 -18.64
CA LEU A 314 3.48 21.01 -17.86
C LEU A 314 2.07 21.52 -17.59
#